data_AF-A0A182GYU6-F1
#
_entry.id   AF-A0A182GYU6-F1
#
_cell.length_a   1.000
_cell.length_b   1.000
_cell.length_c   1.000
_cell.angle_alpha   90.00
_cell.angle_beta   90.00
_cell.angle_gamma   90.00
#
_symmetry.space_group_name_H-M   'P 1'
#
loop_
_entity.id
_entity.type
_entity.pdbx_description
1 polymer ?
#
loop_
_entity_poly.entity_id
_entity_poly.type
_entity_poly.pdbx_seq_one_letter_code
_entity_poly.pdbx_strand_id
1 'polypeptide(L)'
;MERLEKKLDNGSMNKLKANLIDNVSLWEMNDEDLIEIGIIEKGPRKIILRFIERHAEGSDNLNITEDSDRDDSLREIRPDLQPETVRSVLEKDAKFHMTLTKQLDYKKVPDVKKLRLMNRILTEHYFADQILKQNRYPTWQEKQELARRIVQEFPHLAETRIIENAPAESYFFWRHGGMEHGVHTGLIETRVCNMRKDVLPENRHFRRATREKTVLTDEVVQIAARIAALMPSAANARQISEGMALSFDLHKFLLQEKGDSKCTVIVEKFPHLLAYEGDMIIQAFDRILQRSAEDGLKMLLLTGLLFDESVWHDVEDEYLRGALRIMKKLSNRGIKRTNEMENMTTDEVLAMPLIQWVNFNGPEVGFVELLAVKELIERQPLQPHILCVADRYKKGNLYVIVENYVIPCGLSSLRAVEVLFKCLTVFGVDPPVLLRKLDDMVAINAFRTRETSKKTTVNNLSSRYQEFLKTSAEKESH
;
A
#
# COMPACT_ATOMS: atom_id res chain seq x y z
N MET A 1 18.21 11.45 41.88
CA MET A 1 19.58 10.98 41.59
C MET A 1 19.90 9.61 42.19
N GLU A 2 19.79 9.36 43.50
CA GLU A 2 20.15 8.05 44.12
C GLU A 2 19.40 6.83 43.53
N ARG A 3 18.13 6.99 43.16
CA ARG A 3 17.35 5.92 42.50
C ARG A 3 17.76 5.66 41.05
N LEU A 4 18.31 6.68 40.38
CA LEU A 4 18.82 6.59 39.02
C LEU A 4 20.21 5.95 39.01
N GLU A 5 21.02 6.21 40.05
CA GLU A 5 22.37 5.62 40.23
C GLU A 5 22.35 4.09 40.35
N LYS A 6 21.25 3.50 40.84
CA LYS A 6 21.07 2.04 40.87
C LYS A 6 20.73 1.41 39.51
N LYS A 7 20.34 2.21 38.52
CA LYS A 7 19.80 1.74 37.22
C LYS A 7 20.63 2.19 36.02
N LEU A 8 21.54 3.13 36.22
CA LEU A 8 22.37 3.72 35.18
C LEU A 8 23.82 3.26 35.39
N ASP A 9 24.58 3.07 34.32
CA ASP A 9 25.99 2.72 34.42
C ASP A 9 26.79 3.87 35.09
N ASN A 10 27.89 3.51 35.76
CA ASN A 10 28.73 4.47 36.49
C ASN A 10 29.31 5.56 35.57
N GLY A 11 29.56 5.25 34.29
CA GLY A 11 30.10 6.21 33.32
C GLY A 11 29.11 7.32 33.00
N SER A 12 27.86 6.96 32.71
CA SER A 12 26.77 7.90 32.47
C SER A 12 26.38 8.67 33.72
N MET A 13 26.40 8.04 34.91
CA MET A 13 26.12 8.71 36.18
C MET A 13 27.19 9.75 36.54
N ASN A 14 28.46 9.46 36.28
CA ASN A 14 29.55 10.42 36.48
C ASN A 14 29.46 11.60 35.52
N LYS A 15 28.96 11.42 34.30
CA LYS A 15 28.72 12.52 33.34
C LYS A 15 27.60 13.46 33.79
N LEU A 16 26.53 12.92 34.38
CA LEU A 16 25.49 13.75 35.01
C LEU A 16 26.06 14.57 36.17
N LYS A 17 26.80 13.93 37.07
CA LYS A 17 27.44 14.60 38.22
C LYS A 17 28.49 15.63 37.79
N ALA A 18 29.30 15.33 36.77
CA ALA A 18 30.34 16.22 36.25
C ALA A 18 29.77 17.47 35.56
N ASN A 19 28.58 17.38 34.97
CA ASN A 19 27.85 18.53 34.42
C ASN A 19 26.90 19.20 35.43
N LEU A 20 27.09 18.91 36.73
CA LEU A 20 26.32 19.49 37.84
C LEU A 20 24.80 19.32 37.71
N ILE A 21 24.34 18.25 37.05
CA ILE A 21 22.92 17.95 36.93
C ILE A 21 22.40 17.47 38.29
N ASP A 22 21.56 18.29 38.89
CA ASP A 22 20.90 18.03 40.17
C ASP A 22 19.50 17.42 39.99
N ASN A 23 18.79 17.17 41.08
CA ASN A 23 17.47 16.56 41.01
C ASN A 23 16.44 17.41 40.26
N VAL A 24 16.61 18.73 40.16
CA VAL A 24 15.63 19.63 39.55
C VAL A 24 15.88 19.73 38.05
N SER A 25 17.13 20.03 37.68
CA SER A 25 17.57 20.10 36.27
C SER A 25 17.46 18.76 35.54
N LEU A 26 17.54 17.63 36.26
CA LEU A 26 17.31 16.30 35.67
C LEU A 26 15.92 16.18 35.02
N TRP A 27 14.87 16.76 35.62
CA TRP A 27 13.51 16.62 35.08
C TRP A 27 13.27 17.40 33.79
N GLU A 28 14.11 18.39 33.51
CA GLU A 28 14.01 19.24 32.33
C GLU A 28 14.83 18.69 31.15
N MET A 29 15.63 17.64 31.38
CA MET A 29 16.49 17.04 30.37
C MET A 29 15.71 16.29 29.29
N ASN A 30 16.03 16.59 28.03
CA ASN A 30 15.57 15.86 26.87
C ASN A 30 16.70 15.05 26.21
N ASP A 31 16.38 14.27 25.16
CA ASP A 31 17.37 13.38 24.51
C ASP A 31 18.56 14.15 23.92
N GLU A 32 18.37 15.39 23.45
CA GLU A 32 19.43 16.23 22.90
C GLU A 32 20.37 16.73 24.00
N ASP A 33 19.82 17.19 25.13
CA ASP A 33 20.62 17.65 26.29
C ASP A 33 21.52 16.52 26.82
N LEU A 34 21.00 15.29 26.86
CA LEU A 34 21.76 14.11 27.27
C LEU A 34 22.90 13.76 26.30
N ILE A 35 22.71 14.01 25.00
CA ILE A 35 23.78 13.85 24.01
C ILE A 35 24.85 14.92 24.22
N GLU A 36 24.45 16.17 24.46
CA GLU A 36 25.36 17.30 24.66
C GLU A 36 26.25 17.14 25.90
N ILE A 37 25.73 16.58 27.00
CA ILE A 37 26.55 16.26 28.18
C ILE A 37 27.37 14.96 28.04
N GLY A 38 27.41 14.38 26.84
CA GLY A 38 28.27 13.26 26.49
C GLY A 38 27.69 11.87 26.75
N ILE A 39 26.38 11.73 26.98
CA ILE A 39 25.69 10.42 27.08
C ILE A 39 25.19 10.01 25.69
N ILE A 40 26.14 9.63 24.83
CA ILE A 40 25.92 9.37 23.40
C ILE A 40 25.27 7.99 23.14
N GLU A 41 25.26 7.11 24.13
CA GLU A 41 24.64 5.79 24.01
C GLU A 41 23.13 5.83 24.21
N LYS A 42 22.38 5.21 23.28
CA LYS A 42 20.91 5.20 23.27
C LYS A 42 20.30 4.46 24.45
N GLY A 43 21.02 3.51 25.04
CA GLY A 43 20.57 2.72 26.20
C GLY A 43 20.44 3.58 27.46
N PRO A 44 21.54 4.17 27.96
CA PRO A 44 21.54 5.08 29.10
C PRO A 44 20.56 6.23 28.96
N ARG A 45 20.48 6.88 27.78
CA ARG A 45 19.52 7.97 27.55
C ARG A 45 18.07 7.53 27.72
N LYS A 46 17.69 6.37 27.19
CA LYS A 46 16.34 5.82 27.38
C LYS A 46 16.03 5.51 28.84
N ILE A 47 17.01 5.08 29.61
CA ILE A 47 16.83 4.79 31.04
C ILE A 47 16.55 6.09 31.80
N ILE A 48 17.29 7.16 31.50
CA ILE A 48 17.14 8.48 32.12
C ILE A 48 15.80 9.11 31.72
N LEU A 49 15.46 9.15 30.43
CA LEU A 49 14.20 9.75 29.95
C LEU A 49 12.96 9.02 30.48
N ARG A 50 12.98 7.68 30.53
CA ARG A 50 11.88 6.91 31.15
C ARG A 50 11.79 7.11 32.65
N PHE A 51 12.90 7.40 33.32
CA PHE A 51 12.90 7.70 34.75
C PHE A 51 12.27 9.08 35.00
N ILE A 52 12.53 10.06 34.12
CA ILE A 52 11.88 11.37 34.12
C ILE A 52 10.38 11.24 33.90
N GLU A 53 9.96 10.57 32.83
CA GLU A 53 8.54 10.36 32.48
C GLU A 53 7.75 9.71 33.62
N ARG A 54 8.29 8.65 34.25
CA ARG A 54 7.58 7.91 35.31
C ARG A 54 7.43 8.67 36.63
N HIS A 55 8.23 9.70 36.86
CA HIS A 55 8.23 10.44 38.12
C HIS A 55 7.70 11.88 37.98
N ALA A 56 7.47 12.36 36.75
CA ALA A 56 6.75 13.60 36.47
C ALA A 56 5.23 13.49 36.77
N GLU A 57 4.64 12.29 36.64
CA GLU A 57 3.20 12.04 36.86
C GLU A 57 2.78 12.04 38.36
N GLY A 58 3.72 12.25 39.30
CA GLY A 58 3.46 12.18 40.75
C GLY A 58 3.26 13.51 41.47
N SER A 59 3.28 14.65 40.77
CA SER A 59 3.31 15.99 41.39
C SER A 59 1.98 16.76 41.41
N ASP A 60 0.95 16.29 40.69
CA ASP A 60 -0.29 17.07 40.44
C ASP A 60 -1.55 16.46 41.06
N ASN A 61 -1.48 15.98 42.30
CA ASN A 61 -2.68 15.55 43.04
C ASN A 61 -2.82 16.31 44.36
N LEU A 62 -3.46 17.49 44.30
CA LEU A 62 -4.21 18.04 45.42
C LEU A 62 -5.37 18.90 44.87
N ASN A 63 -6.59 18.47 45.27
CA ASN A 63 -7.89 19.12 45.12
C ASN A 63 -8.61 18.94 43.78
N ILE A 64 -9.62 18.06 43.76
CA ILE A 64 -11.04 18.45 43.79
C ILE A 64 -11.87 17.20 44.11
N THR A 65 -12.66 17.32 45.18
CA THR A 65 -13.73 16.42 45.61
C THR A 65 -14.94 16.47 44.67
N GLU A 66 -15.53 15.28 44.48
CA GLU A 66 -16.93 14.92 44.20
C GLU A 66 -17.93 16.08 43.94
N ASP A 67 -18.69 16.02 42.84
CA ASP A 67 -20.02 15.39 42.88
C ASP A 67 -20.66 15.23 41.49
N SER A 68 -21.67 14.37 41.49
CA SER A 68 -22.35 13.63 40.44
C SER A 68 -23.44 14.37 39.63
N ASP A 69 -23.78 13.74 38.50
CA ASP A 69 -25.05 13.73 37.76
C ASP A 69 -25.82 15.05 37.48
N ARG A 70 -25.95 15.37 36.19
CA ARG A 70 -27.26 15.57 35.53
C ARG A 70 -27.14 15.68 34.02
N ASP A 71 -27.99 14.88 33.38
CA ASP A 71 -28.45 14.99 32.01
C ASP A 71 -29.20 16.32 31.80
N ASP A 72 -29.43 16.61 30.52
CA ASP A 72 -30.43 17.51 29.96
C ASP A 72 -29.98 18.86 29.37
N SER A 73 -30.35 18.99 28.10
CA SER A 73 -30.63 20.15 27.26
C SER A 73 -30.02 21.53 27.56
N LEU A 74 -29.48 22.13 26.49
CA LEU A 74 -29.17 23.56 26.33
C LEU A 74 -28.16 24.13 27.35
N ARG A 75 -26.86 23.93 27.09
CA ARG A 75 -25.84 24.80 27.68
C ARG A 75 -25.72 26.08 26.88
N GLU A 76 -26.45 27.07 27.38
CA GLU A 76 -26.10 28.48 27.33
C GLU A 76 -24.59 28.71 27.47
N ILE A 77 -24.12 29.66 26.67
CA ILE A 77 -22.77 30.21 26.70
C ILE A 77 -22.49 30.69 28.13
N ARG A 78 -21.57 30.03 28.84
CA ARG A 78 -20.99 30.58 30.08
C ARG A 78 -20.32 31.93 29.73
N PRO A 79 -20.69 33.06 30.36
CA PRO A 79 -20.19 34.37 29.96
C PRO A 79 -18.73 34.68 30.37
N ASP A 80 -18.02 33.77 31.05
CA ASP A 80 -16.84 34.14 31.85
C ASP A 80 -15.51 33.46 31.44
N LEU A 81 -15.43 32.81 30.28
CA LEU A 81 -14.15 32.44 29.66
C LEU A 81 -14.13 32.98 28.22
N GLN A 82 -13.45 34.11 28.02
CA GLN A 82 -13.05 34.52 26.69
C GLN A 82 -12.27 33.34 26.05
N PRO A 83 -12.61 32.91 24.82
CA PRO A 83 -11.86 31.86 24.16
C PRO A 83 -10.39 32.31 24.06
N GLU A 84 -9.45 31.51 24.59
CA GLU A 84 -8.03 31.84 24.55
C GLU A 84 -7.62 32.20 23.11
N THR A 85 -7.04 33.39 22.95
CA THR A 85 -6.64 33.90 21.63
C THR A 85 -5.38 33.18 21.16
N VAL A 86 -5.13 33.19 19.84
CA VAL A 86 -3.92 32.61 19.26
C VAL A 86 -2.68 33.21 19.94
N ARG A 87 -2.68 34.51 20.21
CA ARG A 87 -1.58 35.19 20.90
C ARG A 87 -1.40 34.71 22.33
N SER A 88 -2.46 34.61 23.13
CA SER A 88 -2.33 34.16 24.53
C SER A 88 -1.79 32.73 24.64
N VAL A 89 -2.11 31.87 23.66
CA VAL A 89 -1.56 30.50 23.61
C VAL A 89 -0.05 30.53 23.27
N LEU A 90 0.36 31.36 22.31
CA LEU A 90 1.76 31.48 21.90
C LEU A 90 2.64 32.16 22.95
N GLU A 91 2.09 33.08 23.75
CA GLU A 91 2.81 33.76 24.84
C GLU A 91 3.22 32.80 25.96
N LYS A 92 2.43 31.75 26.20
CA LYS A 92 2.69 30.72 27.22
C LYS A 92 3.88 29.82 26.87
N ASP A 93 4.26 29.72 25.59
CA ASP A 93 5.40 28.90 25.17
C ASP A 93 6.70 29.71 25.24
N ALA A 94 7.55 29.37 26.22
CA ALA A 94 8.82 30.07 26.46
C ALA A 94 9.76 30.06 25.24
N LYS A 95 9.75 28.99 24.42
CA LYS A 95 10.61 28.86 23.24
C LYS A 95 10.11 29.73 22.09
N PHE A 96 8.79 29.92 21.98
CA PHE A 96 8.18 30.74 20.94
C PHE A 96 8.08 32.22 21.30
N HIS A 97 8.11 32.57 22.59
CA HIS A 97 8.02 33.95 23.07
C HIS A 97 9.00 34.92 22.38
N MET A 98 10.24 34.47 22.10
CA MET A 98 11.21 35.29 21.37
C MET A 98 10.80 35.52 19.90
N THR A 99 10.20 34.53 19.24
CA THR A 99 9.71 34.68 17.87
C THR A 99 8.50 35.61 17.82
N LEU A 100 7.60 35.49 18.80
CA LEU A 100 6.45 36.37 18.96
C LEU A 100 6.89 37.84 19.09
N THR A 101 7.73 38.13 20.09
CA THR A 101 8.15 39.50 20.41
C THR A 101 9.11 40.12 19.41
N LYS A 102 10.02 39.35 18.79
CA LYS A 102 11.04 39.90 17.88
C LYS A 102 10.67 39.85 16.39
N GLN A 103 9.66 39.08 16.01
CA GLN A 103 9.28 38.92 14.61
C GLN A 103 7.81 39.26 14.38
N LEU A 104 6.89 38.51 15.00
CA LEU A 104 5.46 38.67 14.75
C LEU A 104 4.95 40.05 15.20
N ASP A 105 5.35 40.53 16.37
CA ASP A 105 4.98 41.87 16.88
C ASP A 105 5.57 43.01 16.00
N TYR A 106 6.71 42.76 15.35
CA TYR A 106 7.34 43.67 14.39
C TYR A 106 6.87 43.46 12.95
N LYS A 107 5.76 42.71 12.76
CA LYS A 107 5.17 42.42 11.44
C LYS A 107 6.13 41.72 10.46
N LYS A 108 7.08 40.94 10.97
CA LYS A 108 8.00 40.14 10.17
C LYS A 108 7.54 38.69 10.11
N VAL A 109 7.44 38.14 8.91
CA VAL A 109 7.12 36.73 8.68
C VAL A 109 8.28 35.85 9.19
N PRO A 110 8.03 34.94 10.16
CA PRO A 110 9.04 34.01 10.63
C PRO A 110 9.46 33.00 9.57
N ASP A 111 10.65 32.42 9.74
CA ASP A 111 11.11 31.33 8.90
C ASP A 111 10.24 30.06 9.03
N VAL A 112 10.40 29.13 8.09
CA VAL A 112 9.62 27.89 8.02
C VAL A 112 9.73 27.04 9.31
N LYS A 113 10.88 27.04 9.99
CA LYS A 113 11.05 26.27 11.23
C LYS A 113 10.19 26.85 12.35
N LYS A 114 10.17 28.17 12.47
CA LYS A 114 9.34 28.89 13.45
C LYS A 114 7.85 28.77 13.16
N LEU A 115 7.43 28.87 11.90
CA LEU A 115 6.03 28.66 11.52
C LEU A 115 5.55 27.24 11.83
N ARG A 116 6.42 26.22 11.69
CA ARG A 116 6.12 24.85 12.11
C ARG A 116 6.02 24.71 13.63
N LEU A 117 6.86 25.40 14.40
CA LEU A 117 6.79 25.44 15.86
C LEU A 117 5.49 26.11 16.33
N MET A 118 5.14 27.26 15.75
CA MET A 118 3.87 27.95 15.98
C MET A 118 2.68 27.01 15.73
N ASN A 119 2.67 26.34 14.57
CA ASN A 119 1.63 25.38 14.23
C ASN A 119 1.58 24.20 15.21
N ARG A 120 2.72 23.71 15.69
CA ARG A 120 2.77 22.65 16.70
C ARG A 120 2.10 23.08 17.99
N ILE A 121 2.47 24.23 18.54
CA ILE A 121 1.91 24.77 19.80
C ILE A 121 0.40 24.94 19.69
N LEU A 122 -0.06 25.56 18.60
CA LEU A 122 -1.49 25.84 18.40
C LEU A 122 -2.29 24.56 18.18
N THR A 123 -1.80 23.63 17.36
CA THR A 123 -2.52 22.36 17.13
C THR A 123 -2.50 21.45 18.36
N GLU A 124 -1.44 21.49 19.17
CA GLU A 124 -1.42 20.81 20.47
C GLU A 124 -2.46 21.41 21.41
N HIS A 125 -2.49 22.72 21.58
CA HIS A 125 -3.45 23.40 22.45
C HIS A 125 -4.91 23.17 22.03
N TYR A 126 -5.25 23.44 20.76
CA TYR A 126 -6.64 23.38 20.32
C TYR A 126 -7.12 21.96 20.00
N PHE A 127 -6.23 21.04 19.60
CA PHE A 127 -6.65 19.75 19.06
C PHE A 127 -6.11 18.50 19.80
N ALA A 128 -5.12 18.59 20.69
CA ALA A 128 -4.57 17.39 21.32
C ALA A 128 -5.60 16.67 22.19
N ASP A 129 -6.29 17.38 23.07
CA ASP A 129 -7.24 16.77 23.99
C ASP A 129 -8.41 16.10 23.26
N GLN A 130 -8.97 16.75 22.25
CA GLN A 130 -10.02 16.12 21.44
C GLN A 130 -9.53 14.88 20.67
N ILE A 131 -8.29 14.89 20.15
CA ILE A 131 -7.77 13.78 19.35
C ILE A 131 -7.37 12.60 20.25
N LEU A 132 -6.64 12.89 21.33
CA LEU A 132 -5.96 11.89 22.16
C LEU A 132 -6.83 11.42 23.33
N LYS A 133 -7.66 12.29 23.92
CA LYS A 133 -8.51 11.94 25.07
C LYS A 133 -9.95 11.67 24.65
N GLN A 134 -10.51 12.46 23.73
CA GLN A 134 -11.92 12.35 23.33
C GLN A 134 -12.14 11.50 22.07
N ASN A 135 -11.08 10.97 21.45
CA ASN A 135 -11.13 10.17 20.21
C ASN A 135 -11.89 10.84 19.05
N ARG A 136 -11.92 12.18 19.01
CA ARG A 136 -12.60 12.97 17.97
C ARG A 136 -11.57 13.72 17.14
N TYR A 137 -11.61 13.52 15.83
CA TYR A 137 -10.72 14.25 14.92
C TYR A 137 -11.33 15.61 14.54
N PRO A 138 -10.50 16.67 14.44
CA PRO A 138 -10.99 17.96 13.98
C PRO A 138 -11.48 17.85 12.53
N THR A 139 -12.64 18.45 12.30
CA THR A 139 -13.25 18.70 11.00
C THR A 139 -12.41 19.67 10.17
N TRP A 140 -12.66 19.73 8.87
CA TRP A 140 -12.00 20.71 7.99
C TRP A 140 -12.37 22.16 8.37
N GLN A 141 -13.57 22.38 8.90
CA GLN A 141 -14.06 23.69 9.34
C GLN A 141 -13.27 24.17 10.57
N GLU A 142 -13.08 23.31 11.57
CA GLU A 142 -12.28 23.64 12.77
C GLU A 142 -10.81 23.94 12.41
N LYS A 143 -10.23 23.19 11.47
CA LYS A 143 -8.87 23.44 10.99
C LYS A 143 -8.75 24.76 10.23
N GLN A 144 -9.72 25.06 9.36
CA GLN A 144 -9.73 26.32 8.63
C GLN A 144 -9.97 27.51 9.55
N GLU A 145 -10.82 27.35 10.57
CA GLU A 145 -11.08 28.38 11.56
C GLU A 145 -9.82 28.73 12.36
N LEU A 146 -9.06 27.73 12.82
CA LEU A 146 -7.75 27.97 13.44
C LEU A 146 -6.79 28.68 12.49
N ALA A 147 -6.75 28.28 11.22
CA ALA A 147 -5.92 28.93 10.21
C ALA A 147 -6.29 30.40 10.01
N ARG A 148 -7.59 30.73 10.00
CA ARG A 148 -8.08 32.12 9.91
C ARG A 148 -7.72 32.93 11.15
N ARG A 149 -7.89 32.38 12.35
CA ARG A 149 -7.51 33.06 13.60
C ARG A 149 -6.02 33.41 13.64
N ILE A 150 -5.15 32.54 13.13
CA ILE A 150 -3.71 32.83 13.01
C ILE A 150 -3.46 34.06 12.14
N VAL A 151 -4.10 34.13 10.97
CA VAL A 151 -3.94 35.27 10.04
C VAL A 151 -4.64 36.53 10.57
N GLN A 152 -5.76 36.41 11.28
CA GLN A 152 -6.43 37.54 11.92
C GLN A 152 -5.56 38.16 13.02
N GLU A 153 -4.90 37.34 13.84
CA GLU A 153 -3.98 37.79 14.88
C GLU A 153 -2.70 38.39 14.29
N PHE A 154 -2.17 37.78 13.22
CA PHE A 154 -0.96 38.23 12.54
C PHE A 154 -1.21 38.44 11.04
N PRO A 155 -1.81 39.58 10.62
CA PRO A 155 -2.23 39.81 9.24
C PRO A 155 -1.13 39.69 8.18
N HIS A 156 0.10 40.04 8.54
CA HIS A 156 1.27 39.93 7.66
C HIS A 156 1.59 38.48 7.26
N LEU A 157 1.11 37.47 8.00
CA LEU A 157 1.26 36.07 7.61
C LEU A 157 0.43 35.70 6.37
N ALA A 158 -0.51 36.54 5.94
CA ALA A 158 -1.20 36.36 4.65
C ALA A 158 -0.21 36.33 3.46
N GLU A 159 0.99 36.92 3.60
CA GLU A 159 2.06 36.86 2.60
C GLU A 159 2.58 35.43 2.38
N THR A 160 2.36 34.52 3.33
CA THR A 160 2.79 33.10 3.22
C THR A 160 1.90 32.24 2.33
N ARG A 161 0.80 32.81 1.79
CA ARG A 161 -0.13 32.10 0.90
C ARG A 161 0.63 31.38 -0.23
N ILE A 162 0.16 30.17 -0.56
CA ILE A 162 0.89 29.26 -1.44
C ILE A 162 0.94 29.78 -2.88
N ILE A 163 -0.15 30.41 -3.34
CA ILE A 163 -0.28 31.08 -4.64
C ILE A 163 -1.11 32.36 -4.47
N GLU A 164 -1.01 33.30 -5.42
CA GLU A 164 -1.69 34.60 -5.32
C GLU A 164 -3.22 34.48 -5.16
N ASN A 165 -3.83 33.51 -5.86
CA ASN A 165 -5.28 33.27 -5.84
C ASN A 165 -5.74 32.39 -4.67
N ALA A 166 -4.84 31.93 -3.80
CA ALA A 166 -5.22 31.10 -2.66
C ALA A 166 -5.75 31.96 -1.50
N PRO A 167 -6.60 31.40 -0.61
CA PRO A 167 -6.98 32.06 0.64
C PRO A 167 -5.75 32.50 1.45
N ALA A 168 -5.89 33.59 2.20
CA ALA A 168 -4.80 34.15 3.02
C ALA A 168 -4.25 33.14 4.03
N GLU A 169 -5.09 32.24 4.52
CA GLU A 169 -4.75 31.18 5.48
C GLU A 169 -4.19 29.90 4.84
N SER A 170 -4.06 29.85 3.51
CA SER A 170 -3.76 28.62 2.74
C SER A 170 -2.47 27.90 3.16
N TYR A 171 -1.47 28.63 3.65
CA TYR A 171 -0.23 28.04 4.16
C TYR A 171 -0.48 27.16 5.41
N PHE A 172 -1.39 27.59 6.28
CA PHE A 172 -1.75 26.89 7.51
C PHE A 172 -2.80 25.81 7.25
N PHE A 173 -3.81 26.09 6.43
CA PHE A 173 -4.78 25.11 5.97
C PHE A 173 -5.42 25.51 4.64
N TRP A 174 -5.47 24.57 3.69
CA TRP A 174 -6.18 24.75 2.42
C TRP A 174 -6.97 23.49 2.05
N ARG A 175 -8.30 23.64 2.00
CA ARG A 175 -9.21 22.58 1.64
C ARG A 175 -8.91 22.07 0.22
N HIS A 176 -8.61 20.77 0.12
CA HIS A 176 -8.32 20.05 -1.13
C HIS A 176 -7.17 20.67 -1.94
N GLY A 177 -6.32 21.51 -1.33
CA GLY A 177 -5.30 22.28 -2.05
C GLY A 177 -5.87 23.15 -3.16
N GLY A 178 -7.11 23.63 -3.03
CA GLY A 178 -7.80 24.45 -4.03
C GLY A 178 -8.52 23.68 -5.12
N MET A 179 -8.44 22.36 -5.12
CA MET A 179 -9.13 21.49 -6.07
C MET A 179 -10.57 21.20 -5.62
N GLU A 180 -11.41 20.71 -6.54
CA GLU A 180 -12.79 20.31 -6.24
C GLU A 180 -12.83 19.13 -5.26
N HIS A 181 -11.92 18.18 -5.42
CA HIS A 181 -11.77 16.96 -4.62
C HIS A 181 -10.30 16.68 -4.29
N GLY A 182 -10.04 15.88 -3.25
CA GLY A 182 -8.70 15.41 -2.91
C GLY A 182 -8.32 15.59 -1.45
N VAL A 183 -7.03 15.51 -1.14
CA VAL A 183 -6.52 15.66 0.22
C VAL A 183 -6.42 17.14 0.63
N HIS A 184 -6.78 17.46 1.86
CA HIS A 184 -6.51 18.79 2.40
C HIS A 184 -5.00 19.00 2.57
N THR A 185 -4.55 20.26 2.58
CA THR A 185 -3.14 20.62 2.65
C THR A 185 -2.91 21.71 3.70
N GLY A 186 -1.65 21.99 4.04
CA GLY A 186 -1.25 22.98 5.03
C GLY A 186 -0.61 22.38 6.29
N LEU A 187 -0.01 23.24 7.10
CA LEU A 187 0.70 22.84 8.33
C LEU A 187 -0.23 22.18 9.36
N ILE A 188 -1.46 22.67 9.50
CA ILE A 188 -2.44 22.15 10.47
C ILE A 188 -2.85 20.73 10.09
N GLU A 189 -3.18 20.50 8.81
CA GLU A 189 -3.57 19.16 8.32
C GLU A 189 -2.44 18.15 8.55
N THR A 190 -1.21 18.54 8.22
CA THR A 190 -0.03 17.69 8.38
C THR A 190 0.19 17.30 9.84
N ARG A 191 0.06 18.25 10.77
CA ARG A 191 0.27 17.98 12.21
C ARG A 191 -0.86 17.13 12.80
N VAL A 192 -2.12 17.43 12.48
CA VAL A 192 -3.26 16.60 12.88
C VAL A 192 -3.09 15.17 12.38
N CYS A 193 -2.68 14.97 11.12
CA CYS A 193 -2.42 13.64 10.57
C CYS A 193 -1.32 12.88 11.32
N ASN A 194 -0.31 13.57 11.83
CA ASN A 194 0.72 12.96 12.66
C ASN A 194 0.21 12.61 14.06
N MET A 195 -0.58 13.48 14.70
CA MET A 195 -1.16 13.22 16.03
C MET A 195 -2.12 12.02 16.02
N ARG A 196 -2.80 11.75 14.90
CA ARG A 196 -3.62 10.53 14.72
C ARG A 196 -2.81 9.23 14.87
N LYS A 197 -1.49 9.26 14.67
CA LYS A 197 -0.61 8.09 14.86
C LYS A 197 -0.35 7.79 16.33
N ASP A 198 -0.57 8.75 17.22
CA ASP A 198 -0.35 8.62 18.66
C ASP A 198 -1.62 8.11 19.38
N VAL A 199 -2.78 8.13 18.71
CA VAL A 199 -4.02 7.49 19.18
C VAL A 199 -3.85 5.97 19.20
N LEU A 200 -4.32 5.33 20.28
CA LEU A 200 -4.32 3.87 20.42
C LEU A 200 -4.99 3.21 19.21
N PRO A 201 -4.45 2.09 18.66
CA PRO A 201 -4.99 1.45 17.46
C PRO A 201 -6.50 1.16 17.51
N GLU A 202 -7.00 0.81 18.69
CA GLU A 202 -8.41 0.52 18.97
C GLU A 202 -9.30 1.75 18.78
N ASN A 203 -8.80 2.94 19.09
CA ASN A 203 -9.58 4.18 19.05
C ASN A 203 -9.40 4.98 17.75
N ARG A 204 -8.66 4.45 16.78
CA ARG A 204 -8.50 5.09 15.47
C ARG A 204 -9.78 4.92 14.65
N HIS A 205 -10.30 6.01 14.11
CA HIS A 205 -11.42 5.98 13.15
C HIS A 205 -11.10 5.12 11.93
N PHE A 206 -9.82 5.04 11.54
CA PHE A 206 -9.35 4.17 10.48
C PHE A 206 -8.51 3.04 11.07
N ARG A 207 -9.15 1.88 11.27
CA ARG A 207 -8.47 0.64 11.59
C ARG A 207 -8.02 -0.01 10.29
N ARG A 208 -6.73 -0.37 10.19
CA ARG A 208 -6.35 -1.38 9.20
C ARG A 208 -6.90 -2.69 9.70
N ALA A 209 -7.67 -3.41 8.88
CA ALA A 209 -8.14 -4.75 9.22
C ALA A 209 -6.93 -5.59 9.66
N THR A 210 -6.96 -6.06 10.91
CA THR A 210 -5.96 -7.00 11.41
C THR A 210 -6.12 -8.26 10.56
N ARG A 211 -5.06 -8.69 9.86
CA ARG A 211 -5.12 -9.93 9.08
C ARG A 211 -5.44 -11.08 10.05
N GLU A 212 -6.56 -11.74 9.85
CA GLU A 212 -6.87 -12.99 10.54
C GLU A 212 -5.77 -14.00 10.24
N LYS A 213 -5.11 -14.48 11.30
CA LYS A 213 -4.15 -15.57 11.17
C LYS A 213 -4.93 -16.84 10.89
N THR A 214 -4.60 -17.52 9.81
CA THR A 214 -5.17 -18.85 9.54
C THR A 214 -4.62 -19.83 10.58
N VAL A 215 -5.52 -20.48 11.32
CA VAL A 215 -5.16 -21.56 12.26
C VAL A 215 -5.13 -22.86 11.46
N LEU A 216 -3.99 -23.56 11.50
CA LEU A 216 -3.83 -24.85 10.80
C LEU A 216 -4.08 -26.02 11.75
N THR A 217 -4.85 -26.99 11.27
CA THR A 217 -5.00 -28.29 11.93
C THR A 217 -4.06 -29.31 11.29
N ASP A 218 -3.65 -30.33 12.06
CA ASP A 218 -2.81 -31.42 11.54
C ASP A 218 -3.52 -32.19 10.41
N GLU A 219 -4.84 -32.29 10.45
CA GLU A 219 -5.66 -32.93 9.42
C GLU A 219 -5.50 -32.25 8.05
N VAL A 220 -5.54 -30.91 8.01
CA VAL A 220 -5.36 -30.13 6.78
C VAL A 220 -3.98 -30.38 6.16
N VAL A 221 -2.93 -30.48 6.98
CA VAL A 221 -1.56 -30.77 6.52
C VAL A 221 -1.45 -32.20 5.98
N GLN A 222 -2.09 -33.17 6.64
CA GLN A 222 -2.10 -34.56 6.19
C GLN A 222 -2.85 -34.73 4.87
N ILE A 223 -3.98 -34.03 4.68
CA ILE A 223 -4.72 -34.04 3.42
C ILE A 223 -3.83 -33.50 2.29
N ALA A 224 -3.15 -32.37 2.50
CA ALA A 224 -2.24 -31.78 1.52
C ALA A 224 -1.10 -32.75 1.14
N ALA A 225 -0.47 -33.40 2.13
CA ALA A 225 0.58 -34.39 1.88
C ALA A 225 0.06 -35.60 1.09
N ARG A 226 -1.15 -36.09 1.42
CA ARG A 226 -1.78 -37.22 0.72
C ARG A 226 -2.08 -36.89 -0.74
N ILE A 227 -2.64 -35.71 -1.03
CA ILE A 227 -2.92 -35.33 -2.42
C ILE A 227 -1.64 -35.06 -3.21
N ALA A 228 -0.61 -34.47 -2.58
CA ALA A 228 0.67 -34.22 -3.24
C ALA A 228 1.34 -35.51 -3.75
N ALA A 229 1.12 -36.63 -3.07
CA ALA A 229 1.64 -37.95 -3.47
C ALA A 229 0.86 -38.63 -4.62
N LEU A 230 -0.31 -38.12 -5.00
CA LEU A 230 -1.08 -38.69 -6.12
C LEU A 230 -0.47 -38.26 -7.45
N MET A 231 -0.48 -39.15 -8.45
CA MET A 231 -0.10 -38.78 -9.81
C MET A 231 -1.20 -37.92 -10.47
N PRO A 232 -0.86 -36.82 -11.16
CA PRO A 232 -1.84 -36.02 -11.88
C PRO A 232 -2.34 -36.78 -13.11
N SER A 233 -3.51 -37.39 -12.99
CA SER A 233 -4.19 -38.13 -14.06
C SER A 233 -5.67 -37.77 -14.09
N ALA A 234 -6.37 -38.11 -15.19
CA ALA A 234 -7.81 -37.92 -15.30
C ALA A 234 -8.58 -38.69 -14.19
N ALA A 235 -8.12 -39.89 -13.82
CA ALA A 235 -8.72 -40.69 -12.76
C ALA A 235 -8.61 -40.03 -11.38
N ASN A 236 -7.48 -39.37 -11.10
CA ASN A 236 -7.23 -38.72 -9.81
C ASN A 236 -7.72 -37.27 -9.76
N ALA A 237 -8.12 -36.67 -10.88
CA ALA A 237 -8.43 -35.25 -11.00
C ALA A 237 -9.46 -34.77 -9.97
N ARG A 238 -10.54 -35.54 -9.79
CA ARG A 238 -11.59 -35.21 -8.82
C ARG A 238 -11.06 -35.25 -7.38
N GLN A 239 -10.37 -36.32 -7.00
CA GLN A 239 -9.82 -36.48 -5.66
C GLN A 239 -8.79 -35.40 -5.33
N ILE A 240 -7.93 -35.05 -6.30
CA ILE A 240 -6.95 -33.97 -6.15
C ILE A 240 -7.67 -32.64 -5.96
N SER A 241 -8.63 -32.31 -6.83
CA SER A 241 -9.42 -31.08 -6.75
C SER A 241 -10.13 -30.93 -5.41
N GLU A 242 -10.83 -31.97 -4.95
CA GLU A 242 -11.54 -31.98 -3.65
C GLU A 242 -10.56 -31.85 -2.48
N GLY A 243 -9.45 -32.59 -2.49
CA GLY A 243 -8.44 -32.49 -1.43
C GLY A 243 -7.72 -31.14 -1.41
N MET A 244 -7.47 -30.51 -2.56
CA MET A 244 -6.95 -29.13 -2.63
C MET A 244 -7.96 -28.12 -2.04
N ALA A 245 -9.26 -28.35 -2.20
CA ALA A 245 -10.28 -27.52 -1.56
C ALA A 245 -10.28 -27.71 -0.04
N LEU A 246 -10.24 -28.97 0.44
CA LEU A 246 -10.22 -29.30 1.87
C LEU A 246 -8.96 -28.82 2.59
N SER A 247 -7.84 -28.70 1.88
CA SER A 247 -6.57 -28.23 2.43
C SER A 247 -6.25 -26.77 2.10
N PHE A 248 -7.25 -26.00 1.65
CA PHE A 248 -7.08 -24.61 1.24
C PHE A 248 -6.56 -23.69 2.36
N ASP A 249 -6.87 -23.98 3.62
CA ASP A 249 -6.35 -23.21 4.76
C ASP A 249 -4.81 -23.24 4.83
N LEU A 250 -4.18 -24.37 4.46
CA LEU A 250 -2.72 -24.44 4.34
C LEU A 250 -2.21 -23.52 3.23
N HIS A 251 -2.86 -23.49 2.07
CA HIS A 251 -2.49 -22.58 0.99
C HIS A 251 -2.61 -21.11 1.42
N LYS A 252 -3.72 -20.74 2.09
CA LYS A 252 -3.93 -19.40 2.65
C LYS A 252 -2.86 -19.03 3.69
N PHE A 253 -2.48 -19.97 4.55
CA PHE A 253 -1.39 -19.78 5.51
C PHE A 253 -0.05 -19.50 4.81
N LEU A 254 0.33 -20.31 3.82
CA LEU A 254 1.58 -20.12 3.06
C LEU A 254 1.64 -18.77 2.35
N LEU A 255 0.50 -18.27 1.84
CA LEU A 255 0.41 -16.95 1.23
C LEU A 255 0.68 -15.79 2.22
N GLN A 256 0.37 -15.99 3.51
CA GLN A 256 0.58 -15.01 4.57
C GLN A 256 2.03 -14.99 5.08
N GLU A 257 2.78 -16.07 4.88
CA GLU A 257 4.18 -16.16 5.29
C GLU A 257 5.07 -15.18 4.52
N LYS A 258 6.13 -14.73 5.20
CA LYS A 258 7.15 -13.84 4.63
C LYS A 258 8.34 -14.70 4.21
N GLY A 259 8.75 -14.59 2.95
CA GLY A 259 9.91 -15.26 2.42
C GLY A 259 9.96 -15.14 0.90
N ASP A 260 11.18 -15.10 0.36
CA ASP A 260 11.42 -14.94 -1.07
C ASP A 260 11.16 -16.23 -1.87
N SER A 261 11.00 -17.38 -1.20
CA SER A 261 10.77 -18.71 -1.81
C SER A 261 9.31 -19.17 -1.75
N LYS A 262 8.36 -18.23 -1.70
CA LYS A 262 6.94 -18.55 -1.47
C LYS A 262 6.34 -19.43 -2.56
N CYS A 263 6.61 -19.13 -3.83
CA CYS A 263 6.12 -19.94 -4.94
C CYS A 263 6.64 -21.38 -4.83
N THR A 264 7.94 -21.56 -4.56
CA THR A 264 8.57 -22.87 -4.34
C THR A 264 7.87 -23.66 -3.24
N VAL A 265 7.68 -23.06 -2.05
CA VAL A 265 7.04 -23.74 -0.92
C VAL A 265 5.59 -24.12 -1.24
N ILE A 266 4.84 -23.26 -1.94
CA ILE A 266 3.47 -23.56 -2.36
C ILE A 266 3.47 -24.72 -3.36
N VAL A 267 4.36 -24.73 -4.36
CA VAL A 267 4.44 -25.81 -5.34
C VAL A 267 4.85 -27.12 -4.70
N GLU A 268 5.78 -27.13 -3.74
CA GLU A 268 6.17 -28.34 -3.01
C GLU A 268 5.01 -28.97 -2.24
N LYS A 269 4.12 -28.14 -1.66
CA LYS A 269 2.93 -28.61 -0.94
C LYS A 269 1.75 -28.92 -1.87
N PHE A 270 1.66 -28.24 -2.99
CA PHE A 270 0.57 -28.33 -3.96
C PHE A 270 1.10 -28.45 -5.40
N PRO A 271 1.79 -29.56 -5.74
CA PRO A 271 2.42 -29.73 -7.05
C PRO A 271 1.41 -29.72 -8.20
N HIS A 272 0.15 -30.11 -7.91
CA HIS A 272 -0.95 -30.15 -8.87
C HIS A 272 -1.39 -28.78 -9.39
N LEU A 273 -0.96 -27.67 -8.76
CA LEU A 273 -1.11 -26.33 -9.32
C LEU A 273 -0.41 -26.18 -10.68
N LEU A 274 0.59 -27.00 -10.96
CA LEU A 274 1.30 -27.02 -12.25
C LEU A 274 0.69 -28.01 -13.26
N ALA A 275 -0.37 -28.72 -12.90
CA ALA A 275 -1.00 -29.75 -13.73
C ALA A 275 -2.37 -29.29 -14.28
N TYR A 276 -3.04 -30.18 -15.00
CA TYR A 276 -4.43 -29.99 -15.47
C TYR A 276 -4.63 -28.73 -16.31
N GLU A 277 -3.64 -28.41 -17.14
CA GLU A 277 -3.64 -27.25 -18.03
C GLU A 277 -4.00 -25.92 -17.34
N GLY A 278 -3.71 -25.77 -16.04
CA GLY A 278 -4.03 -24.57 -15.27
C GLY A 278 -5.40 -24.55 -14.55
N ASP A 279 -6.21 -25.61 -14.63
CA ASP A 279 -7.50 -25.66 -13.91
C ASP A 279 -7.33 -25.50 -12.41
N MET A 280 -6.27 -26.10 -11.84
CA MET A 280 -6.01 -26.01 -10.41
C MET A 280 -5.66 -24.58 -9.98
N ILE A 281 -5.01 -23.79 -10.85
CA ILE A 281 -4.75 -22.36 -10.62
C ILE A 281 -6.07 -21.59 -10.59
N ILE A 282 -6.93 -21.81 -11.58
CA ILE A 282 -8.23 -21.13 -11.71
C ILE A 282 -9.08 -21.40 -10.47
N GLN A 283 -9.21 -22.67 -10.08
CA GLN A 283 -9.97 -23.05 -8.88
C GLN A 283 -9.38 -22.49 -7.58
N ALA A 284 -8.05 -22.52 -7.43
CA ALA A 284 -7.39 -21.97 -6.25
C ALA A 284 -7.61 -20.45 -6.15
N PHE A 285 -7.53 -19.74 -7.26
CA PHE A 285 -7.82 -18.30 -7.34
C PHE A 285 -9.25 -17.99 -6.93
N ASP A 286 -10.24 -18.72 -7.45
CA ASP A 286 -11.64 -18.50 -7.14
C ASP A 286 -11.93 -18.76 -5.63
N ARG A 287 -11.27 -19.76 -5.03
CA ARG A 287 -11.31 -20.00 -3.57
C ARG A 287 -10.71 -18.85 -2.76
N ILE A 288 -9.59 -18.27 -3.19
CA ILE A 288 -8.97 -17.10 -2.54
C ILE A 288 -9.94 -15.92 -2.52
N LEU A 289 -10.68 -15.71 -3.60
CA LEU A 289 -11.60 -14.58 -3.72
C LEU A 289 -12.98 -14.83 -3.14
N GLN A 290 -13.32 -16.09 -2.83
CA GLN A 290 -14.66 -16.51 -2.37
C GLN A 290 -15.77 -16.05 -3.32
N ARG A 291 -15.49 -16.04 -4.63
CA ARG A 291 -16.41 -15.60 -5.68
C ARG A 291 -16.30 -16.55 -6.87
N SER A 292 -17.43 -16.81 -7.52
CA SER A 292 -17.42 -17.40 -8.86
C SER A 292 -16.88 -16.35 -9.83
N ALA A 293 -15.89 -16.70 -10.64
CA ALA A 293 -15.38 -15.82 -11.68
C ALA A 293 -16.52 -15.40 -12.62
N GLU A 294 -16.73 -14.10 -12.82
CA GLU A 294 -17.49 -13.59 -13.95
C GLU A 294 -16.58 -13.56 -15.17
N ASP A 295 -17.07 -14.06 -16.30
CA ASP A 295 -16.29 -14.32 -17.52
C ASP A 295 -16.07 -13.03 -18.36
N GLY A 296 -15.50 -11.99 -17.74
CA GLY A 296 -15.24 -10.69 -18.38
C GLY A 296 -13.95 -10.64 -19.20
N LEU A 297 -13.07 -11.64 -19.07
CA LEU A 297 -11.75 -11.61 -19.69
C LEU A 297 -11.85 -11.68 -21.22
N LYS A 298 -12.68 -12.59 -21.74
CA LYS A 298 -12.89 -12.75 -23.19
C LYS A 298 -13.25 -11.43 -23.85
N MET A 299 -14.26 -10.75 -23.32
CA MET A 299 -14.73 -9.47 -23.85
C MET A 299 -13.69 -8.35 -23.71
N LEU A 300 -12.96 -8.32 -22.60
CA LEU A 300 -11.88 -7.36 -22.40
C LEU A 300 -10.80 -7.52 -23.48
N LEU A 301 -10.34 -8.76 -23.72
CA LEU A 301 -9.30 -9.03 -24.71
C LEU A 301 -9.77 -8.72 -26.13
N LEU A 302 -10.99 -9.14 -26.50
CA LEU A 302 -11.56 -8.82 -27.82
C LEU A 302 -11.70 -7.31 -28.05
N THR A 303 -12.06 -6.54 -27.02
CA THR A 303 -12.11 -5.07 -27.13
C THR A 303 -10.73 -4.47 -27.42
N GLY A 304 -9.65 -5.16 -27.02
CA GLY A 304 -8.29 -4.81 -27.36
C GLY A 304 -8.01 -4.76 -28.86
N LEU A 305 -8.76 -5.52 -29.66
CA LEU A 305 -8.61 -5.53 -31.12
C LEU A 305 -8.96 -4.19 -31.76
N LEU A 306 -9.80 -3.38 -31.11
CA LEU A 306 -10.18 -2.03 -31.57
C LEU A 306 -9.03 -1.01 -31.43
N PHE A 307 -7.92 -1.36 -30.78
CA PHE A 307 -6.77 -0.48 -30.63
C PHE A 307 -5.71 -0.77 -31.68
N ASP A 308 -5.32 0.26 -32.44
CA ASP A 308 -4.16 0.27 -33.33
C ASP A 308 -4.05 -0.99 -34.22
N GLU A 309 -4.96 -1.08 -35.20
CA GLU A 309 -5.12 -2.25 -36.07
C GLU A 309 -3.87 -2.63 -36.86
N SER A 310 -2.93 -1.69 -37.02
CA SER A 310 -1.69 -1.86 -37.77
C SER A 310 -0.66 -2.79 -37.11
N VAL A 311 -0.77 -3.00 -35.79
CA VAL A 311 0.26 -3.67 -34.98
C VAL A 311 -0.15 -5.11 -34.68
N TRP A 312 0.83 -6.02 -34.71
CA TRP A 312 0.61 -7.45 -34.43
C TRP A 312 -0.50 -8.07 -35.29
N HIS A 313 -0.70 -7.58 -36.52
CA HIS A 313 -1.70 -8.12 -37.44
C HIS A 313 -1.40 -9.59 -37.81
N ASP A 314 -0.11 -9.96 -37.80
CA ASP A 314 0.37 -11.32 -38.07
C ASP A 314 0.13 -12.30 -36.92
N VAL A 315 -0.16 -11.83 -35.69
CA VAL A 315 -0.44 -12.70 -34.54
C VAL A 315 -1.76 -13.41 -34.75
N GLU A 316 -1.72 -14.71 -35.09
CA GLU A 316 -2.90 -15.49 -35.47
C GLU A 316 -3.97 -15.60 -34.38
N ASP A 317 -3.56 -15.50 -33.12
CA ASP A 317 -4.46 -15.58 -31.99
C ASP A 317 -5.04 -14.21 -31.61
N GLU A 318 -6.36 -14.10 -31.69
CA GLU A 318 -7.08 -12.85 -31.45
C GLU A 318 -7.02 -12.39 -29.98
N TYR A 319 -6.99 -13.30 -29.02
CA TYR A 319 -6.95 -12.96 -27.60
C TYR A 319 -5.56 -12.43 -27.20
N LEU A 320 -4.50 -13.07 -27.70
CA LEU A 320 -3.12 -12.58 -27.53
C LEU A 320 -2.94 -11.24 -28.24
N ARG A 321 -3.44 -11.10 -29.46
CA ARG A 321 -3.39 -9.84 -30.20
C ARG A 321 -4.11 -8.71 -29.46
N GLY A 322 -5.30 -8.99 -28.94
CA GLY A 322 -6.06 -8.06 -28.10
C GLY A 322 -5.33 -7.66 -26.82
N ALA A 323 -4.76 -8.64 -26.10
CA ALA A 323 -3.96 -8.39 -24.90
C ALA A 323 -2.74 -7.51 -25.17
N LEU A 324 -1.99 -7.79 -26.24
CA LEU A 324 -0.82 -7.01 -26.67
C LEU A 324 -1.18 -5.56 -27.00
N ARG A 325 -2.30 -5.35 -27.71
CA ARG A 325 -2.80 -4.02 -28.07
C ARG A 325 -3.25 -3.22 -26.85
N ILE A 326 -3.91 -3.86 -25.87
CA ILE A 326 -4.23 -3.22 -24.58
C ILE A 326 -2.94 -2.85 -23.84
N MET A 327 -1.97 -3.77 -23.76
CA MET A 327 -0.69 -3.52 -23.11
C MET A 327 0.05 -2.33 -23.74
N LYS A 328 0.09 -2.24 -25.07
CA LYS A 328 0.65 -1.11 -25.81
C LYS A 328 -0.10 0.18 -25.50
N LYS A 329 -1.44 0.16 -25.52
CA LYS A 329 -2.26 1.34 -25.22
C LYS A 329 -2.05 1.88 -23.80
N LEU A 330 -1.79 0.99 -22.85
CA LEU A 330 -1.53 1.33 -21.46
C LEU A 330 -0.09 1.82 -21.22
N SER A 331 0.85 1.50 -22.11
CA SER A 331 2.29 1.70 -21.90
C SER A 331 2.87 2.75 -22.85
N ASN A 332 3.35 3.87 -22.29
CA ASN A 332 3.97 4.95 -23.06
C ASN A 332 5.51 4.89 -23.10
N ARG A 333 6.13 3.78 -22.64
CA ARG A 333 7.59 3.67 -22.53
C ARG A 333 8.13 2.73 -23.61
N GLY A 334 9.14 3.20 -24.34
CA GLY A 334 9.93 2.35 -25.23
C GLY A 334 10.73 1.31 -24.44
N ILE A 335 10.85 0.11 -25.01
CA ILE A 335 11.68 -0.95 -24.46
C ILE A 335 13.13 -0.67 -24.84
N LYS A 336 14.05 -0.73 -23.86
CA LYS A 336 15.48 -0.69 -24.13
C LYS A 336 15.89 -2.05 -24.70
N ARG A 337 16.33 -2.10 -25.96
CA ARG A 337 16.87 -3.32 -26.56
C ARG A 337 18.14 -3.73 -25.81
N THR A 338 18.22 -5.00 -25.43
CA THR A 338 19.45 -5.65 -24.96
C THR A 338 20.10 -6.41 -26.12
N ASN A 339 21.37 -6.81 -25.97
CA ASN A 339 22.10 -7.55 -27.02
C ASN A 339 21.42 -8.89 -27.39
N GLU A 340 20.63 -9.48 -26.49
CA GLU A 340 19.84 -10.70 -26.74
C GLU A 340 18.67 -10.48 -27.73
N MET A 341 18.32 -9.23 -28.02
CA MET A 341 17.20 -8.83 -28.87
C MET A 341 17.61 -8.37 -30.27
N GLU A 342 18.88 -8.54 -30.66
CA GLU A 342 19.41 -8.02 -31.93
C GLU A 342 18.71 -8.61 -33.18
N ASN A 343 18.23 -9.85 -33.09
CA ASN A 343 17.55 -10.56 -34.18
C ASN A 343 16.01 -10.48 -34.12
N MET A 344 15.45 -9.71 -33.18
CA MET A 344 14.01 -9.59 -32.97
C MET A 344 13.45 -8.32 -33.64
N THR A 345 12.25 -8.43 -34.19
CA THR A 345 11.50 -7.29 -34.69
C THR A 345 11.08 -6.38 -33.52
N THR A 346 10.75 -5.12 -33.81
CA THR A 346 10.23 -4.21 -32.78
C THR A 346 8.95 -4.75 -32.13
N ASP A 347 8.09 -5.39 -32.92
CA ASP A 347 6.84 -5.98 -32.44
C ASP A 347 7.07 -7.20 -31.55
N GLU A 348 8.09 -8.03 -31.84
CA GLU A 348 8.53 -9.12 -30.96
C GLU A 348 9.02 -8.58 -29.61
N VAL A 349 9.92 -7.58 -29.64
CA VAL A 349 10.46 -6.97 -28.42
C VAL A 349 9.35 -6.38 -27.55
N LEU A 350 8.36 -5.71 -28.17
CA LEU A 350 7.20 -5.17 -27.48
C LEU A 350 6.25 -6.25 -26.92
N ALA A 351 6.22 -7.44 -27.50
CA ALA A 351 5.40 -8.56 -27.06
C ALA A 351 6.04 -9.40 -25.94
N MET A 352 7.38 -9.49 -25.90
CA MET A 352 8.16 -10.30 -24.95
C MET A 352 7.71 -10.25 -23.48
N PRO A 353 7.30 -9.10 -22.91
CA PRO A 353 6.85 -9.07 -21.52
C PRO A 353 5.61 -9.93 -21.26
N LEU A 354 4.76 -10.12 -22.28
CA LEU A 354 3.56 -10.93 -22.20
C LEU A 354 3.78 -12.32 -22.80
N ILE A 355 4.37 -12.40 -23.99
CA ILE A 355 4.49 -13.63 -24.75
C ILE A 355 5.81 -13.73 -25.52
N GLN A 356 6.39 -14.94 -25.56
CA GLN A 356 7.55 -15.30 -26.37
C GLN A 356 7.22 -16.51 -27.25
N TRP A 357 7.63 -16.46 -28.52
CA TRP A 357 7.50 -17.60 -29.45
C TRP A 357 8.83 -18.35 -29.53
N VAL A 358 8.75 -19.67 -29.41
CA VAL A 358 9.91 -20.56 -29.49
C VAL A 358 9.62 -21.67 -30.48
N ASN A 359 10.49 -21.81 -31.49
CA ASN A 359 10.40 -22.89 -32.44
C ASN A 359 10.83 -24.21 -31.78
N PHE A 360 10.01 -25.25 -31.92
CA PHE A 360 10.33 -26.60 -31.47
C PHE A 360 10.41 -27.53 -32.68
N ASN A 361 11.60 -28.09 -32.90
CA ASN A 361 11.88 -29.04 -33.97
C ASN A 361 12.03 -30.48 -33.46
N GLY A 362 11.48 -30.76 -32.26
CA GLY A 362 11.58 -32.08 -31.66
C GLY A 362 10.66 -33.10 -32.33
N PRO A 363 10.91 -34.40 -32.11
CA PRO A 363 10.22 -35.48 -32.80
C PRO A 363 8.77 -35.68 -32.34
N GLU A 364 8.43 -35.29 -31.10
CA GLU A 364 7.12 -35.53 -30.50
C GLU A 364 6.61 -34.32 -29.70
N VAL A 365 5.38 -33.91 -29.99
CA VAL A 365 4.65 -32.88 -29.22
C VAL A 365 4.14 -33.51 -27.91
N GLY A 366 4.11 -32.73 -26.82
CA GLY A 366 3.66 -33.18 -25.51
C GLY A 366 4.80 -33.28 -24.51
N PHE A 367 5.17 -34.49 -24.06
CA PHE A 367 6.15 -34.65 -22.98
C PHE A 367 7.55 -34.15 -23.36
N VAL A 368 8.03 -34.46 -24.57
CA VAL A 368 9.35 -34.00 -25.05
C VAL A 368 9.38 -32.48 -25.23
N GLU A 369 8.29 -31.90 -25.73
CA GLU A 369 8.13 -30.45 -25.83
C GLU A 369 8.18 -29.78 -24.46
N LEU A 370 7.45 -30.32 -23.47
CA LEU A 370 7.47 -29.81 -22.09
C LEU A 370 8.87 -29.89 -21.46
N LEU A 371 9.62 -30.97 -21.72
CA LEU A 371 11.00 -31.08 -21.25
C LEU A 371 11.91 -30.01 -21.88
N ALA A 372 11.78 -29.78 -23.19
CA ALA A 372 12.55 -28.73 -23.87
C ALA A 372 12.22 -27.33 -23.34
N VAL A 373 10.95 -27.06 -23.03
CA VAL A 373 10.54 -25.81 -22.37
C VAL A 373 11.16 -25.67 -20.98
N LYS A 374 11.21 -26.76 -20.19
CA LYS A 374 11.87 -26.76 -18.88
C LYS A 374 13.37 -26.47 -18.98
N GLU A 375 14.07 -27.12 -19.92
CA GLU A 375 15.50 -26.87 -20.15
C GLU A 375 15.78 -25.44 -20.60
N LEU A 376 14.86 -24.82 -21.34
CA LEU A 376 14.99 -23.42 -21.77
C LEU A 376 14.93 -22.46 -20.58
N ILE A 377 13.97 -22.66 -19.66
CA ILE A 377 13.80 -21.75 -18.52
C ILE A 377 14.88 -21.93 -17.45
N GLU A 378 15.48 -23.13 -17.32
CA GLU A 378 16.57 -23.36 -16.37
C GLU A 378 17.83 -22.53 -16.70
N ARG A 379 17.98 -22.13 -17.97
CA ARG A 379 19.14 -21.35 -18.43
C ARG A 379 19.04 -19.87 -18.10
N GLN A 380 17.84 -19.33 -17.84
CA GLN A 380 17.63 -17.92 -17.56
C GLN A 380 16.47 -17.72 -16.58
N PRO A 381 16.65 -16.97 -15.48
CA PRO A 381 15.53 -16.62 -14.61
C PRO A 381 14.59 -15.67 -15.37
N LEU A 382 13.41 -16.15 -15.73
CA LEU A 382 12.43 -15.38 -16.49
C LEU A 382 11.37 -14.79 -15.54
N GLN A 383 10.99 -13.54 -15.79
CA GLN A 383 9.80 -12.97 -15.18
C GLN A 383 8.56 -13.70 -15.69
N PRO A 384 7.45 -13.74 -14.92
CA PRO A 384 6.23 -14.38 -15.39
C PRO A 384 5.76 -13.91 -16.76
N HIS A 385 5.57 -14.84 -17.70
CA HIS A 385 5.14 -14.59 -19.08
C HIS A 385 4.55 -15.86 -19.71
N ILE A 386 3.98 -15.73 -20.91
CA ILE A 386 3.51 -16.85 -21.72
C ILE A 386 4.60 -17.26 -22.71
N LEU A 387 4.85 -18.55 -22.84
CA LEU A 387 5.67 -19.13 -23.89
C LEU A 387 4.75 -19.87 -24.86
N CYS A 388 4.88 -19.57 -26.15
CA CYS A 388 4.19 -20.26 -27.23
C CYS A 388 5.19 -21.09 -28.02
N VAL A 389 4.97 -22.39 -28.07
CA VAL A 389 5.76 -23.31 -28.88
C VAL A 389 5.16 -23.35 -30.29
N ALA A 390 5.65 -22.47 -31.15
CA ALA A 390 5.23 -22.33 -32.54
C ALA A 390 6.23 -21.44 -33.30
N ASP A 391 6.09 -21.42 -34.62
CA ASP A 391 6.68 -20.35 -35.43
C ASP A 391 6.20 -18.97 -34.98
N ARG A 392 7.00 -17.95 -35.30
CA ARG A 392 6.72 -16.56 -34.95
C ARG A 392 5.29 -16.16 -35.30
N TYR A 393 4.58 -15.62 -34.32
CA TYR A 393 3.19 -15.14 -34.42
C TYR A 393 2.14 -16.20 -34.74
N LYS A 394 2.52 -17.48 -34.82
CA LYS A 394 1.61 -18.60 -35.08
C LYS A 394 1.00 -19.14 -33.79
N LYS A 395 -0.12 -19.86 -33.94
CA LYS A 395 -0.72 -20.63 -32.85
C LYS A 395 0.08 -21.90 -32.57
N GLY A 396 0.17 -22.26 -31.31
CA GLY A 396 0.77 -23.51 -30.85
C GLY A 396 0.51 -23.74 -29.37
N ASN A 397 1.20 -24.69 -28.78
CA ASN A 397 1.04 -25.00 -27.36
C ASN A 397 1.55 -23.85 -26.51
N LEU A 398 0.77 -23.51 -25.49
CA LEU A 398 1.02 -22.39 -24.60
C LEU A 398 1.40 -22.89 -23.22
N TYR A 399 2.39 -22.22 -22.64
CA TYR A 399 2.91 -22.49 -21.32
C TYR A 399 2.99 -21.16 -20.56
N VAL A 400 2.52 -21.14 -19.32
CA VAL A 400 2.77 -20.01 -18.42
C VAL A 400 4.03 -20.32 -17.62
N ILE A 401 5.00 -19.41 -17.69
CA ILE A 401 6.22 -19.45 -16.90
C ILE A 401 6.02 -18.58 -15.67
N VAL A 402 6.33 -19.08 -14.49
CA VAL A 402 6.32 -18.33 -13.24
C VAL A 402 7.51 -18.77 -12.39
N GLU A 403 8.44 -17.85 -12.15
CA GLU A 403 9.76 -18.17 -11.59
C GLU A 403 10.43 -19.29 -12.42
N ASN A 404 10.69 -20.45 -11.82
CA ASN A 404 11.29 -21.61 -12.48
C ASN A 404 10.27 -22.72 -12.77
N TYR A 405 8.97 -22.42 -12.73
CA TYR A 405 7.91 -23.39 -12.96
C TYR A 405 7.21 -23.17 -14.30
N VAL A 406 6.79 -24.28 -14.90
CA VAL A 406 6.08 -24.33 -16.18
C VAL A 406 4.68 -24.87 -15.93
N ILE A 407 3.66 -24.13 -16.38
CA ILE A 407 2.26 -24.54 -16.34
C ILE A 407 1.77 -24.71 -17.77
N PRO A 408 1.49 -25.93 -18.24
CA PRO A 408 0.90 -26.13 -19.56
C PRO A 408 -0.50 -25.49 -19.60
N CYS A 409 -0.91 -24.93 -20.74
CA CYS A 409 -2.24 -24.33 -20.95
C CYS A 409 -2.91 -24.82 -22.25
N GLY A 410 -2.29 -25.78 -22.93
CA GLY A 410 -2.78 -26.31 -24.20
C GLY A 410 -2.77 -25.25 -25.31
N LEU A 411 -3.79 -25.27 -26.17
CA LEU A 411 -3.92 -24.36 -27.32
C LEU A 411 -4.73 -23.09 -27.02
N SER A 412 -5.27 -22.95 -25.81
CA SER A 412 -6.17 -21.84 -25.46
C SER A 412 -5.40 -20.64 -24.93
N SER A 413 -5.28 -19.60 -25.76
CA SER A 413 -4.72 -18.30 -25.41
C SER A 413 -5.50 -17.56 -24.34
N LEU A 414 -6.84 -17.58 -24.40
CA LEU A 414 -7.70 -17.00 -23.37
C LEU A 414 -7.34 -17.61 -22.00
N ARG A 415 -7.18 -18.93 -21.96
CA ARG A 415 -6.81 -19.67 -20.76
C ARG A 415 -5.39 -19.37 -20.32
N ALA A 416 -4.42 -19.30 -21.23
CA ALA A 416 -3.04 -18.95 -20.88
C ALA A 416 -2.95 -17.54 -20.27
N VAL A 417 -3.70 -16.57 -20.81
CA VAL A 417 -3.79 -15.21 -20.26
C VAL A 417 -4.47 -15.23 -18.88
N GLU A 418 -5.55 -15.99 -18.72
CA GLU A 418 -6.22 -16.15 -17.44
C GLU A 418 -5.29 -16.75 -16.37
N VAL A 419 -4.62 -17.86 -16.70
CA VAL A 419 -3.69 -18.57 -15.82
C VAL A 419 -2.51 -17.67 -15.46
N LEU A 420 -1.94 -16.92 -16.40
CA LEU A 420 -0.83 -15.99 -16.14
C LEU A 420 -1.18 -14.99 -15.03
N PHE A 421 -2.35 -14.35 -15.10
CA PHE A 421 -2.71 -13.33 -14.10
C PHE A 421 -3.23 -13.95 -12.80
N LYS A 422 -3.96 -15.06 -12.87
CA LYS A 422 -4.44 -15.77 -11.67
C LYS A 422 -3.29 -16.39 -10.87
N CYS A 423 -2.26 -16.94 -11.54
CA CYS A 423 -1.14 -17.60 -10.87
C CYS A 423 -0.32 -16.62 -10.00
N LEU A 424 -0.23 -15.35 -10.37
CA LEU A 424 0.43 -14.31 -9.55
C LEU A 424 -0.20 -14.21 -8.15
N THR A 425 -1.54 -14.26 -8.08
CA THR A 425 -2.26 -14.25 -6.79
C THR A 425 -2.12 -15.58 -6.06
N VAL A 426 -2.24 -16.70 -6.79
CA VAL A 426 -2.15 -18.06 -6.23
C VAL A 426 -0.77 -18.36 -5.64
N PHE A 427 0.31 -17.85 -6.22
CA PHE A 427 1.67 -18.03 -5.72
C PHE A 427 2.16 -16.85 -4.87
N GLY A 428 1.41 -15.75 -4.81
CA GLY A 428 1.81 -14.55 -4.10
C GLY A 428 3.03 -13.84 -4.72
N VAL A 429 3.13 -13.89 -6.05
CA VAL A 429 4.19 -13.28 -6.86
C VAL A 429 3.74 -11.90 -7.32
N ASP A 430 4.63 -10.91 -7.23
CA ASP A 430 4.33 -9.56 -7.71
C ASP A 430 4.27 -9.52 -9.25
N PRO A 431 3.29 -8.81 -9.85
CA PRO A 431 3.22 -8.68 -11.29
C PRO A 431 4.48 -8.00 -11.88
N PRO A 432 5.03 -8.55 -12.99
CA PRO A 432 6.14 -7.96 -13.72
C PRO A 432 5.91 -6.48 -14.04
N VAL A 433 6.95 -5.65 -13.93
CA VAL A 433 6.84 -4.18 -14.05
C VAL A 433 6.09 -3.75 -15.32
N LEU A 434 6.38 -4.42 -16.44
CA LEU A 434 5.82 -4.14 -17.75
C LEU A 434 4.38 -4.68 -17.91
N LEU A 435 3.99 -5.69 -17.13
CA LEU A 435 2.63 -6.26 -17.12
C LEU A 435 1.71 -5.60 -16.09
N ARG A 436 2.23 -4.87 -15.08
CA ARG A 436 1.44 -4.29 -13.96
C ARG A 436 0.20 -3.49 -14.38
N LYS A 437 0.25 -2.80 -15.52
CA LYS A 437 -0.91 -2.03 -15.99
C LYS A 437 -1.97 -2.93 -16.62
N LEU A 438 -1.55 -3.95 -17.37
CA LEU A 438 -2.44 -4.96 -17.92
C LEU A 438 -3.05 -5.81 -16.80
N ASP A 439 -2.25 -6.22 -15.81
CA ASP A 439 -2.72 -6.86 -14.57
C ASP A 439 -3.81 -6.04 -13.89
N ASP A 440 -3.57 -4.74 -13.64
CA ASP A 440 -4.59 -3.87 -13.05
C ASP A 440 -5.86 -3.80 -13.92
N MET A 441 -5.71 -3.73 -15.25
CA MET A 441 -6.85 -3.67 -16.17
C MET A 441 -7.70 -4.94 -16.12
N VAL A 442 -7.05 -6.11 -16.09
CA VAL A 442 -7.70 -7.44 -15.95
C VAL A 442 -8.33 -7.56 -14.56
N ALA A 443 -7.61 -7.19 -13.51
CA ALA A 443 -8.09 -7.23 -12.13
C ALA A 443 -9.36 -6.38 -11.91
N ILE A 444 -9.47 -5.23 -12.56
CA ILE A 444 -10.64 -4.34 -12.45
C ILE A 444 -11.80 -4.85 -13.32
N ASN A 445 -11.54 -5.12 -14.59
CA ASN A 445 -12.62 -5.28 -15.58
C ASN A 445 -13.03 -6.72 -15.85
N ALA A 446 -12.12 -7.69 -15.62
CA ALA A 446 -12.40 -9.10 -15.80
C ALA A 446 -12.63 -9.79 -14.45
N PHE A 447 -11.63 -9.75 -13.55
CA PHE A 447 -11.70 -10.52 -12.30
C PHE A 447 -12.43 -9.78 -11.16
N ARG A 448 -12.68 -8.48 -11.31
CA ARG A 448 -13.33 -7.62 -10.31
C ARG A 448 -12.75 -7.76 -8.89
N THR A 449 -11.43 -7.92 -8.82
CA THR A 449 -10.65 -8.02 -7.55
C THR A 449 -10.20 -6.66 -7.04
N ARG A 450 -10.25 -5.63 -7.89
CA ARG A 450 -9.93 -4.24 -7.56
C ARG A 450 -10.98 -3.32 -8.17
N GLU A 451 -11.35 -2.27 -7.45
CA GLU A 451 -12.26 -1.24 -8.00
C GLU A 451 -11.52 -0.22 -8.86
N THR A 452 -10.29 0.14 -8.48
CA THR A 452 -9.49 1.16 -9.15
C THR A 452 -8.00 0.83 -9.15
N SER A 453 -7.26 1.43 -10.10
CA SER A 453 -5.81 1.41 -10.16
C SER A 453 -5.23 2.71 -9.62
N LYS A 454 -4.00 2.66 -9.12
CA LYS A 454 -3.21 3.87 -8.80
C LYS A 454 -2.75 4.61 -10.06
N LYS A 455 -2.83 4.00 -11.25
CA LYS A 455 -2.39 4.60 -12.51
C LYS A 455 -3.59 5.21 -13.23
N THR A 456 -3.56 6.52 -13.44
CA THR A 456 -4.60 7.27 -14.16
C THR A 456 -4.88 6.72 -15.56
N THR A 457 -3.85 6.27 -16.28
CA THR A 457 -4.01 5.65 -17.62
C THR A 457 -4.86 4.39 -17.60
N VAL A 458 -4.75 3.58 -16.54
CA VAL A 458 -5.57 2.36 -16.39
C VAL A 458 -7.01 2.76 -16.09
N ASN A 459 -7.24 3.65 -15.12
CA ASN A 459 -8.58 4.09 -14.76
C ASN A 459 -9.33 4.70 -15.96
N ASN A 460 -8.66 5.57 -16.73
CA ASN A 460 -9.26 6.19 -17.91
C ASN A 460 -9.66 5.16 -18.97
N LEU A 461 -8.84 4.11 -19.17
CA LEU A 461 -9.17 3.05 -20.13
C LEU A 461 -10.28 2.14 -19.59
N SER A 462 -10.27 1.81 -18.29
CA SER A 462 -11.35 1.07 -17.63
C SER A 462 -12.69 1.78 -17.76
N SER A 463 -12.75 3.10 -17.50
CA SER A 463 -13.99 3.87 -17.65
C SER A 463 -14.55 3.79 -19.06
N ARG A 464 -13.71 3.96 -20.09
CA ARG A 464 -14.11 3.84 -21.50
C ARG A 464 -14.60 2.44 -21.85
N TYR A 465 -13.94 1.40 -21.32
CA TYR A 465 -14.38 0.01 -21.50
C TYR A 465 -15.77 -0.22 -20.89
N GLN A 466 -16.01 0.28 -19.68
CA GLN A 466 -17.32 0.14 -19.03
C GLN A 466 -18.42 0.93 -19.75
N GLU A 467 -18.10 2.12 -20.29
CA GLU A 467 -19.03 2.87 -21.16
C GLU A 467 -19.38 2.07 -22.42
N PHE A 468 -18.37 1.49 -23.08
CA PHE A 468 -18.57 0.64 -24.25
C PHE A 468 -19.50 -0.55 -23.95
N LEU A 469 -19.30 -1.24 -22.83
CA LEU A 469 -20.17 -2.36 -22.43
C LEU A 469 -21.62 -1.91 -22.19
N LYS A 470 -21.83 -0.76 -21.55
CA LYS A 470 -23.18 -0.20 -21.31
C LYS A 470 -23.91 0.10 -22.61
N THR A 471 -23.25 0.80 -23.54
CA THR A 471 -23.83 1.15 -24.84
C THR A 471 -24.12 -0.08 -25.70
N SER A 472 -23.31 -1.14 -25.60
CA SER A 472 -23.56 -2.40 -26.31
C SER A 472 -24.75 -3.16 -25.74
N ALA A 473 -24.92 -3.19 -24.42
CA ALA A 473 -26.06 -3.85 -23.77
C ALA A 473 -27.41 -3.14 -24.05
N GLU A 474 -27.40 -1.81 -24.15
CA GLU A 474 -28.57 -1.01 -24.54
C GLU A 474 -29.01 -1.26 -25.99
N LYS A 475 -28.07 -1.59 -26.89
CA LYS A 475 -28.37 -1.89 -28.30
C LYS A 475 -28.93 -3.30 -28.52
N GLU A 476 -28.63 -4.25 -27.63
CA GLU A 476 -29.20 -5.61 -27.69
C GLU A 476 -30.60 -5.71 -27.04
N SER A 477 -31.02 -4.66 -26.33
CA SER A 477 -32.34 -4.59 -25.66
C SER A 477 -33.41 -3.87 -26.52
N HIS A 478 -33.06 -3.47 -27.74
CA HIS A 478 -33.91 -2.84 -28.75
C HIS A 478 -33.85 -3.66 -30.03
#